data_AF-A0A2E4AZ13-F1
#
_entry.id   AF-A0A2E4AZ13-F1
#
_cell.length_a   1.000
_cell.length_b   1.000
_cell.length_c   1.000
_cell.angle_alpha   90.00
_cell.angle_beta   90.00
_cell.angle_gamma   90.00
#
_symmetry.space_group_name_H-M   'P 1'
#
loop_
_entity.id
_entity.type
_entity.pdbx_description
1 polymer ?
#
loop_
_entity_poly.entity_id
_entity_poly.type
_entity_poly.pdbx_seq_one_letter_code
_entity_poly.pdbx_strand_id
1 'polypeptide(L)'
;MKTTILSTTLSLLLSAVLFAQKPQRPPLPLELKETAEAIRKAVEAGEITHEEAKQKHEEMIREFKEKKGELGEGIEINKDPRLIEKETLQAVREGKITKEEARKKLDALRKDMADNGERKRPQRPQKPEISDEVKAQIDAVKDLEKALHTEIKVKVNELGKDATREEIKATVESFKESNKDRFEEIKEAHTAIRENIEANRPEKPERPELTEDLKAKVEALHAKRKEMHEAQKELHQNLKEASKEEREVLITAFKEANKAKHEEIKTQAKEVKEEIRSLVETEATRTSDL
;
A
#
# COMPACT_ATOMS: atom_id res chain seq x y z
N MET A 1 55.58 57.25 -57.30
CA MET A 1 55.81 56.32 -56.16
C MET A 1 54.73 56.53 -55.12
N LYS A 2 54.14 55.41 -54.67
CA LYS A 2 53.30 55.16 -53.49
C LYS A 2 51.98 54.49 -53.90
N THR A 3 52.06 53.17 -53.80
CA THR A 3 51.02 52.16 -53.91
C THR A 3 50.11 52.18 -52.70
N THR A 4 48.80 52.07 -52.91
CA THR A 4 47.90 51.46 -51.94
C THR A 4 46.75 50.78 -52.68
N ILE A 5 46.78 49.46 -52.66
CA ILE A 5 45.71 48.56 -53.07
C ILE A 5 44.92 48.26 -51.79
N LEU A 6 43.59 48.38 -51.80
CA LEU A 6 42.74 47.36 -51.18
C LEU A 6 41.29 47.44 -51.67
N SER A 7 40.82 46.25 -52.04
CA SER A 7 39.54 45.81 -52.56
C SER A 7 38.38 45.94 -51.57
N THR A 8 37.15 46.06 -52.09
CA THR A 8 35.94 45.26 -51.71
C THR A 8 34.73 45.77 -52.53
N THR A 9 34.37 45.06 -53.61
CA THR A 9 33.25 44.10 -53.73
C THR A 9 31.84 44.73 -53.74
N LEU A 10 31.42 45.10 -54.95
CA LEU A 10 30.21 44.65 -55.66
C LEU A 10 28.95 44.34 -54.83
N SER A 11 28.03 45.30 -54.91
CA SER A 11 26.57 45.18 -54.79
C SER A 11 25.99 44.02 -55.62
N LEU A 12 25.05 43.25 -55.08
CA LEU A 12 23.79 42.85 -55.75
C LEU A 12 22.89 41.96 -54.86
N LEU A 13 21.64 42.42 -54.75
CA LEU A 13 20.39 41.66 -54.56
C LEU A 13 20.07 41.02 -53.19
N LEU A 14 19.43 41.88 -52.39
CA LEU A 14 18.39 41.52 -51.43
C LEU A 14 17.25 40.76 -52.15
N SER A 15 17.22 39.43 -52.03
CA SER A 15 16.04 38.61 -52.35
C SER A 15 15.59 37.93 -51.07
N ALA A 16 14.45 38.37 -50.54
CA ALA A 16 13.82 37.81 -49.37
C ALA A 16 13.39 36.36 -49.64
N VAL A 17 14.13 35.39 -49.09
CA VAL A 17 13.60 34.06 -48.83
C VAL A 17 13.01 34.08 -47.43
N LEU A 18 11.70 34.33 -47.34
CA LEU A 18 10.92 34.00 -46.16
C LEU A 18 11.00 32.48 -45.97
N PHE A 19 11.92 32.05 -45.10
CA PHE A 19 11.94 30.68 -44.62
C PHE A 19 10.65 30.47 -43.82
N ALA A 20 9.66 29.84 -44.45
CA ALA A 20 8.43 29.43 -43.79
C ALA A 20 8.80 28.57 -42.58
N GLN A 21 8.68 29.16 -41.39
CA GLN A 21 8.85 28.47 -40.12
C GLN A 21 7.75 27.40 -40.07
N LYS A 22 8.11 26.13 -40.37
CA LYS A 22 7.17 25.00 -40.27
C LYS A 22 6.56 25.07 -38.86
N PRO A 23 5.22 25.06 -38.72
CA PRO A 23 4.61 25.09 -37.39
C PRO A 23 5.15 23.90 -36.61
N GLN A 24 5.77 24.17 -35.45
CA GLN A 24 6.22 23.11 -34.54
C GLN A 24 4.97 22.32 -34.16
N ARG A 25 4.89 21.08 -34.67
CA ARG A 25 3.85 20.15 -34.24
C ARG A 25 4.04 19.91 -32.74
N PRO A 26 2.96 19.84 -31.95
CA PRO A 26 3.05 19.54 -30.54
C PRO A 26 3.87 18.25 -30.34
N PRO A 27 4.75 18.18 -29.33
CA PRO A 27 5.59 17.02 -29.12
C PRO A 27 4.71 15.78 -28.91
N LEU A 28 5.02 14.71 -29.65
CA LEU A 28 4.34 13.43 -29.49
C LEU A 28 4.58 12.88 -28.06
N PRO A 29 3.59 12.21 -27.46
CA PRO A 29 3.76 11.46 -26.21
C PRO A 29 4.97 10.53 -26.30
N LEU A 30 5.73 10.36 -25.21
CA LEU A 30 6.97 9.56 -25.17
C LEU A 30 6.77 8.14 -25.72
N GLU A 31 5.63 7.51 -25.43
CA GLU A 31 5.25 6.17 -25.90
C GLU A 31 5.11 6.06 -27.43
N LEU A 32 4.84 7.17 -28.13
CA LEU A 32 4.68 7.21 -29.58
C LEU A 32 5.94 7.70 -30.30
N LYS A 33 6.98 8.11 -29.57
CA LYS A 33 8.21 8.65 -30.20
C LYS A 33 8.97 7.55 -30.92
N GLU A 34 9.10 6.37 -30.32
CA GLU A 34 9.86 5.27 -30.91
C GLU A 34 9.18 4.74 -32.19
N THR A 35 7.85 4.60 -32.19
CA THR A 35 7.07 4.16 -33.35
C THR A 35 7.03 5.22 -34.44
N ALA A 36 6.92 6.51 -34.09
CA ALA A 36 7.00 7.61 -35.05
C ALA A 36 8.40 7.76 -35.67
N GLU A 37 9.47 7.52 -34.89
CA GLU A 37 10.84 7.49 -35.40
C GLU A 37 11.08 6.30 -36.33
N ALA A 38 10.49 5.12 -36.04
CA ALA A 38 10.55 3.97 -36.93
C ALA A 38 9.84 4.24 -38.27
N ILE A 39 8.66 4.85 -38.26
CA ILE A 39 7.96 5.27 -39.49
C ILE A 39 8.79 6.29 -40.27
N ARG A 40 9.43 7.24 -39.58
CA ARG A 40 10.30 8.23 -40.22
C ARG A 40 11.52 7.60 -40.87
N LYS A 41 12.18 6.66 -40.19
CA LYS A 41 13.32 5.91 -40.75
C LYS A 41 12.92 5.07 -41.95
N ALA A 42 11.74 4.46 -41.94
CA ALA A 42 11.23 3.71 -43.09
C ALA A 42 10.93 4.59 -44.33
N VAL A 43 10.49 5.84 -44.12
CA VAL A 43 10.36 6.84 -45.21
C VAL A 43 11.73 7.26 -45.72
N GLU A 44 12.68 7.53 -44.82
CA GLU A 44 14.04 7.95 -45.18
C GLU A 44 14.81 6.81 -45.90
N ALA A 45 14.50 5.55 -45.59
CA ALA A 45 14.99 4.36 -46.28
C ALA A 45 14.27 4.06 -47.60
N GLY A 46 13.18 4.77 -47.91
CA GLY A 46 12.38 4.58 -49.12
C GLY A 46 11.52 3.30 -49.13
N GLU A 47 11.38 2.63 -47.99
CA GLU A 47 10.59 1.41 -47.83
C GLU A 47 9.08 1.69 -47.84
N ILE A 48 8.69 2.91 -47.47
CA ILE A 48 7.31 3.38 -47.50
C ILE A 48 7.22 4.76 -48.14
N THR A 49 6.12 5.01 -48.83
CA THR A 49 5.86 6.32 -49.43
C THR A 49 5.46 7.34 -48.37
N HIS A 50 5.59 8.63 -48.72
CA HIS A 50 5.25 9.71 -47.80
C HIS A 50 3.74 9.74 -47.46
N GLU A 51 2.88 9.18 -48.31
CA GLU A 51 1.44 9.07 -48.06
C GLU A 51 1.11 7.90 -47.13
N GLU A 52 1.73 6.74 -47.34
CA GLU A 52 1.58 5.58 -46.45
C GLU A 52 2.09 5.89 -45.03
N ALA A 53 3.16 6.67 -44.92
CA ALA A 53 3.67 7.12 -43.62
C ALA A 53 2.71 8.05 -42.89
N LYS A 54 2.00 8.92 -43.62
CA LYS A 54 0.95 9.77 -43.01
C LYS A 54 -0.21 8.93 -42.50
N GLN A 55 -0.66 7.94 -43.29
CA GLN A 55 -1.73 7.04 -42.87
C GLN A 55 -1.36 6.24 -41.61
N LYS A 56 -0.16 5.65 -41.58
CA LYS A 56 0.35 4.92 -40.40
C LYS A 56 0.50 5.82 -39.17
N HIS A 57 0.89 7.08 -39.37
CA HIS A 57 1.00 8.05 -38.28
C HIS A 57 -0.38 8.48 -37.74
N GLU A 58 -1.36 8.69 -38.62
CA GLU A 58 -2.73 9.02 -38.23
C GLU A 58 -3.44 7.86 -37.52
N GLU A 59 -3.20 6.62 -37.96
CA GLU A 59 -3.72 5.40 -37.36
C GLU A 59 -3.15 5.19 -35.95
N MET A 60 -1.83 5.34 -35.78
CA MET A 60 -1.18 5.31 -34.47
C MET A 60 -1.77 6.34 -33.49
N ILE A 61 -2.04 7.57 -33.95
CA ILE A 61 -2.64 8.61 -33.11
C ILE A 61 -4.09 8.24 -32.74
N ARG A 62 -4.82 7.58 -33.64
CA ARG A 62 -6.20 7.13 -33.40
C ARG A 62 -6.25 6.02 -32.35
N GLU A 63 -5.43 4.99 -32.50
CA GLU A 63 -5.35 3.89 -31.53
C GLU A 63 -4.94 4.39 -30.13
N PHE A 64 -4.01 5.36 -30.07
CA PHE A 64 -3.62 5.96 -28.81
C PHE A 64 -4.77 6.72 -28.15
N LYS A 65 -5.58 7.44 -28.94
CA LYS A 65 -6.77 8.16 -28.43
C LYS A 65 -7.86 7.19 -27.97
N GLU A 66 -8.07 6.08 -28.68
CA GLU A 66 -9.04 5.05 -28.30
C GLU A 66 -8.63 4.36 -26.99
N LYS A 67 -7.36 3.94 -26.85
CA LYS A 67 -6.83 3.39 -25.60
C LYS A 67 -6.95 4.37 -24.43
N LYS A 68 -6.71 5.67 -24.67
CA LYS A 68 -6.88 6.72 -23.66
C LYS A 68 -8.35 6.95 -23.29
N GLY A 69 -9.27 6.77 -24.24
CA GLY A 69 -10.71 6.83 -24.02
C GLY A 69 -11.25 5.69 -23.15
N GLU A 70 -10.72 4.48 -23.33
CA GLU A 70 -11.07 3.31 -22.51
C GLU A 70 -10.58 3.40 -21.05
N LEU A 71 -9.50 4.15 -20.79
CA LEU A 71 -8.94 4.37 -19.45
C LEU A 71 -9.58 5.54 -18.68
N GLY A 72 -10.54 6.25 -19.28
CA GLY A 72 -11.25 7.38 -18.67
C GLY A 72 -10.47 8.69 -18.76
N GLU A 73 -11.10 9.71 -19.34
CA GLU A 73 -10.57 11.08 -19.40
C GLU A 73 -10.36 11.65 -18.00
N GLY A 74 -9.11 11.64 -17.52
CA GLY A 74 -8.78 12.27 -16.25
C GLY A 74 -7.39 12.04 -15.70
N ILE A 75 -6.57 11.19 -16.32
CA ILE A 75 -5.18 11.01 -15.90
C ILE A 75 -4.28 11.78 -16.86
N GLU A 76 -3.78 12.93 -16.41
CA GLU A 76 -2.67 13.61 -17.08
C GLU A 76 -1.40 12.78 -16.84
N ILE A 77 -1.07 11.96 -17.85
CA ILE A 77 -0.01 10.93 -17.86
C ILE A 77 1.41 11.49 -17.59
N ASN A 78 1.56 12.83 -17.50
CA ASN A 78 2.84 13.51 -17.25
C ASN A 78 2.93 14.25 -15.89
N LYS A 79 1.92 14.14 -15.02
CA LYS A 79 2.00 14.73 -13.67
C LYS A 79 2.62 13.72 -12.69
N ASP A 80 3.46 14.22 -11.78
CA ASP A 80 4.02 13.44 -10.69
C ASP A 80 2.87 12.73 -9.93
N PRO A 81 2.89 11.38 -9.78
CA PRO A 81 1.87 10.63 -9.08
C PRO A 81 1.57 11.15 -7.66
N ARG A 82 2.55 11.77 -6.99
CA ARG A 82 2.37 12.37 -5.66
C ARG A 82 1.45 13.60 -5.70
N LEU A 83 1.47 14.35 -6.80
CA LEU A 83 0.59 15.50 -7.00
C LEU A 83 -0.84 15.04 -7.31
N ILE A 84 -0.99 14.00 -8.13
CA ILE A 84 -2.31 13.39 -8.43
C ILE A 84 -2.95 12.84 -7.14
N GLU A 85 -2.17 12.21 -6.26
CA GLU A 85 -2.66 11.74 -4.94
C GLU A 85 -3.08 12.91 -4.03
N LYS A 86 -2.33 14.02 -4.01
CA LYS A 86 -2.71 15.20 -3.22
C LYS A 86 -3.97 15.89 -3.75
N GLU A 87 -4.07 16.09 -5.07
CA GLU A 87 -5.22 16.72 -5.72
C GLU A 87 -6.50 15.90 -5.52
N THR A 88 -6.42 14.57 -5.65
CA THR A 88 -7.56 13.67 -5.39
C THR A 88 -8.00 13.71 -3.92
N LEU A 89 -7.07 13.69 -2.96
CA LEU A 89 -7.40 13.82 -1.54
C LEU A 89 -7.98 15.20 -1.18
N GLN A 90 -7.50 16.26 -1.84
CA GLN A 90 -8.04 17.61 -1.68
C GLN A 90 -9.45 17.71 -2.27
N ALA A 91 -9.70 17.13 -3.44
CA ALA A 91 -11.03 17.08 -4.04
C ALA A 91 -12.04 16.30 -3.18
N VAL A 92 -11.61 15.26 -2.45
CA VAL A 92 -12.46 14.58 -1.44
C VAL A 92 -12.77 15.51 -0.28
N ARG A 93 -11.77 16.25 0.24
CA ARG A 93 -11.98 17.20 1.35
C ARG A 93 -12.90 18.36 0.95
N GLU A 94 -12.79 18.80 -0.29
CA GLU A 94 -13.63 19.86 -0.88
C GLU A 94 -15.01 19.34 -1.33
N GLY A 95 -15.27 18.03 -1.22
CA GLY A 95 -16.55 17.42 -1.59
C GLY A 95 -16.81 17.35 -3.11
N LYS A 96 -15.80 17.63 -3.94
CA LYS A 96 -15.89 17.61 -5.41
C LYS A 96 -15.95 16.19 -5.99
N ILE A 97 -15.45 15.21 -5.25
CA ILE A 97 -15.54 13.78 -5.57
C ILE A 97 -15.92 12.98 -4.34
N THR A 98 -16.58 11.84 -4.55
CA THR A 98 -16.90 10.93 -3.46
C THR A 98 -15.66 10.16 -2.99
N LYS A 99 -15.70 9.65 -1.75
CA LYS A 99 -14.61 8.82 -1.20
C LYS A 99 -14.37 7.56 -2.01
N GLU A 100 -15.41 6.99 -2.62
CA GLU A 100 -15.30 5.78 -3.44
C GLU A 100 -14.65 6.05 -4.79
N GLU A 101 -15.01 7.14 -5.45
CA GLU A 101 -14.37 7.58 -6.69
C GLU A 101 -12.89 7.91 -6.48
N ALA A 102 -12.56 8.58 -5.39
CA ALA A 102 -11.18 8.87 -5.04
C ALA A 102 -10.37 7.58 -4.79
N ARG A 103 -10.96 6.58 -4.12
CA ARG A 103 -10.30 5.28 -3.93
C ARG A 103 -10.00 4.60 -5.26
N LYS A 104 -10.98 4.54 -6.17
CA LYS A 104 -10.78 3.94 -7.50
C LYS A 104 -9.65 4.64 -8.27
N LYS A 105 -9.62 5.98 -8.26
CA LYS A 105 -8.57 6.77 -8.91
C LYS A 105 -7.18 6.54 -8.30
N LEU A 106 -7.09 6.53 -6.97
CA LEU A 106 -5.84 6.28 -6.27
C LEU A 106 -5.35 4.84 -6.46
N ASP A 107 -6.25 3.86 -6.51
CA ASP A 107 -5.86 2.46 -6.69
C ASP A 107 -5.40 2.17 -8.12
N ALA A 108 -6.03 2.80 -9.13
CA ALA A 108 -5.53 2.78 -10.50
C ALA A 108 -4.13 3.41 -10.60
N LEU A 109 -3.95 4.62 -10.08
CA LEU A 109 -2.64 5.29 -10.04
C LEU A 109 -1.57 4.44 -9.35
N ARG A 110 -1.89 3.80 -8.22
CA ARG A 110 -0.96 2.93 -7.49
C ARG A 110 -0.65 1.62 -8.21
N LYS A 111 -1.53 1.18 -9.10
CA LYS A 111 -1.32 0.00 -9.94
C LYS A 111 -0.41 0.37 -11.11
N ASP A 112 -0.68 1.47 -11.79
CA ASP A 112 0.16 1.99 -12.89
C ASP A 112 1.58 2.29 -12.40
N MET A 113 1.73 2.94 -11.24
CA MET A 113 3.05 3.16 -10.65
C MET A 113 3.78 1.86 -10.27
N ALA A 114 3.04 0.80 -9.91
CA ALA A 114 3.64 -0.50 -9.58
C ALA A 114 4.08 -1.23 -10.85
N ASP A 115 3.26 -1.17 -11.91
CA ASP A 115 3.53 -1.79 -13.21
C ASP A 115 4.69 -1.08 -13.93
N ASN A 116 4.80 0.25 -13.80
CA ASN A 116 5.89 1.07 -14.34
C ASN A 116 7.18 1.06 -13.47
N GLY A 117 7.20 0.33 -12.36
CA GLY A 117 8.36 0.22 -11.48
C GLY A 117 8.69 1.46 -10.62
N GLU A 118 7.94 2.55 -10.77
CA GLU A 118 8.06 3.79 -9.97
C GLU A 118 7.66 3.60 -8.50
N ARG A 119 6.88 2.55 -8.22
CA ARG A 119 6.50 2.13 -6.86
C ARG A 119 6.99 0.72 -6.59
N LYS A 120 8.20 0.61 -6.02
CA LYS A 120 8.69 -0.63 -5.44
C LYS A 120 7.84 -0.98 -4.22
N ARG A 121 6.87 -1.87 -4.38
CA ARG A 121 6.23 -2.50 -3.22
C ARG A 121 7.28 -3.40 -2.57
N PRO A 122 7.51 -3.32 -1.25
CA PRO A 122 8.33 -4.30 -0.58
C PRO A 122 7.71 -5.67 -0.85
N GLN A 123 8.41 -6.52 -1.60
CA GLN A 123 7.96 -7.89 -1.80
C GLN A 123 8.07 -8.58 -0.45
N ARG A 124 6.93 -9.03 0.07
CA ARG A 124 6.94 -9.87 1.26
C ARG A 124 7.74 -11.13 0.89
N PRO A 125 8.72 -11.55 1.72
CA PRO A 125 9.39 -12.82 1.52
C PRO A 125 8.33 -13.91 1.32
N GLN A 126 8.53 -14.76 0.31
CA GLN A 126 7.62 -15.87 0.10
C GLN A 126 7.61 -16.72 1.36
N LYS A 127 6.40 -17.01 1.88
CA LYS A 127 6.29 -17.93 3.01
C LYS A 127 6.78 -19.30 2.53
N PRO A 128 7.55 -20.04 3.33
CA PRO A 128 7.88 -21.43 3.03
C PRO A 128 6.59 -22.21 2.74
N GLU A 129 6.63 -23.09 1.75
CA GLU A 129 5.51 -23.99 1.50
C GLU A 129 5.39 -24.95 2.68
N ILE A 130 4.21 -24.95 3.29
CA ILE A 130 3.85 -25.91 4.33
C ILE A 130 3.71 -27.28 3.66
N SER A 131 4.18 -28.35 4.31
CA SER A 131 4.02 -29.71 3.79
C SER A 131 2.55 -30.08 3.60
N ASP A 132 2.26 -30.97 2.66
CA ASP A 132 0.88 -31.39 2.38
C ASP A 132 0.22 -32.09 3.58
N GLU A 133 1.03 -32.74 4.43
CA GLU A 133 0.58 -33.33 5.68
C GLU A 133 0.07 -32.26 6.68
N VAL A 134 0.81 -31.17 6.87
CA VAL A 134 0.39 -30.09 7.77
C VAL A 134 -0.80 -29.33 7.18
N LYS A 135 -0.90 -29.19 5.85
CA LYS A 135 -2.11 -28.64 5.21
C LYS A 135 -3.33 -29.52 5.51
N ALA A 136 -3.20 -30.84 5.41
CA ALA A 136 -4.27 -31.77 5.72
C ALA A 136 -4.70 -31.67 7.21
N GLN A 137 -3.74 -31.55 8.13
CA GLN A 137 -4.02 -31.32 9.56
C GLN A 137 -4.78 -30.01 9.79
N ILE A 138 -4.36 -28.92 9.13
CA ILE A 138 -5.04 -27.62 9.20
C ILE A 138 -6.48 -27.74 8.70
N ASP A 139 -6.71 -28.43 7.59
CA ASP A 139 -8.06 -28.56 7.03
C ASP A 139 -8.95 -29.47 7.90
N ALA A 140 -8.40 -30.53 8.48
CA ALA A 140 -9.11 -31.35 9.48
C ALA A 140 -9.54 -30.52 10.70
N VAL A 141 -8.66 -29.68 11.25
CA VAL A 141 -9.00 -28.79 12.38
C VAL A 141 -10.08 -27.79 11.99
N LYS A 142 -10.01 -27.19 10.80
CA LYS A 142 -11.06 -26.28 10.32
C LYS A 142 -12.41 -26.97 10.22
N ASP A 143 -12.45 -28.23 9.78
CA ASP A 143 -13.70 -28.96 9.64
C ASP A 143 -14.29 -29.35 11.00
N LEU A 144 -13.45 -29.70 11.99
CA LEU A 144 -13.87 -29.85 13.39
C LEU A 144 -14.45 -28.56 13.97
N GLU A 145 -13.80 -27.41 13.74
CA GLU A 145 -14.28 -26.09 14.18
C GLU A 145 -15.62 -25.73 13.53
N LYS A 146 -15.75 -25.95 12.21
CA LYS A 146 -17.01 -25.71 11.50
C LYS A 146 -18.13 -26.59 12.05
N ALA A 147 -17.86 -27.87 12.31
CA ALA A 147 -18.85 -28.78 12.89
C ALA A 147 -19.35 -28.27 14.25
N LEU A 148 -18.44 -27.94 15.18
CA LEU A 148 -18.80 -27.36 16.47
C LEU A 148 -19.59 -26.05 16.34
N HIS A 149 -19.18 -25.18 15.41
CA HIS A 149 -19.89 -23.92 15.16
C HIS A 149 -21.30 -24.15 14.57
N THR A 150 -21.48 -25.15 13.72
CA THR A 150 -22.82 -25.51 13.22
C THR A 150 -23.70 -26.10 14.31
N GLU A 151 -23.16 -26.98 15.15
CA GLU A 151 -23.89 -27.60 16.27
C GLU A 151 -24.36 -26.56 17.29
N ILE A 152 -23.49 -25.64 17.71
CA ILE A 152 -23.88 -24.58 18.66
C ILE A 152 -24.91 -23.63 18.04
N LYS A 153 -24.79 -23.35 16.74
CA LYS A 153 -25.77 -22.52 16.02
C LYS A 153 -27.14 -23.19 15.98
N VAL A 154 -27.21 -24.50 15.75
CA VAL A 154 -28.47 -25.26 15.82
C VAL A 154 -29.08 -25.15 17.21
N LYS A 155 -28.31 -25.44 18.28
CA LYS A 155 -28.80 -25.33 19.67
C LYS A 155 -29.26 -23.92 20.06
N VAL A 156 -28.56 -22.88 19.59
CA VAL A 156 -28.98 -21.50 19.84
C VAL A 156 -30.26 -21.16 19.06
N ASN A 157 -30.41 -21.67 17.83
CA ASN A 157 -31.64 -21.46 17.05
C ASN A 157 -32.85 -22.20 17.63
N GLU A 158 -32.66 -23.34 18.29
CA GLU A 158 -33.72 -24.08 18.99
C GLU A 158 -34.37 -23.25 20.11
N LEU A 159 -33.66 -22.29 20.70
CA LEU A 159 -34.21 -21.36 21.70
C LEU A 159 -35.22 -20.36 21.09
N GLY A 160 -35.21 -20.18 19.77
CA GLY A 160 -36.09 -19.24 19.06
C GLY A 160 -35.59 -17.80 19.03
N LYS A 161 -36.28 -16.95 18.27
CA LYS A 161 -35.88 -15.53 18.06
C LYS A 161 -36.11 -14.63 19.27
N ASP A 162 -36.96 -15.07 20.21
CA ASP A 162 -37.33 -14.33 21.41
C ASP A 162 -36.50 -14.74 22.63
N ALA A 163 -35.51 -15.62 22.44
CA ALA A 163 -34.62 -16.08 23.51
C ALA A 163 -33.89 -14.90 24.15
N THR A 164 -33.89 -14.87 25.48
CA THR A 164 -33.18 -13.85 26.24
C THR A 164 -31.66 -14.05 26.13
N ARG A 165 -30.91 -12.96 26.32
CA ARG A 165 -29.43 -13.01 26.28
C ARG A 165 -28.85 -14.00 27.29
N GLU A 166 -29.47 -14.14 28.45
CA GLU A 166 -29.02 -15.06 29.51
C GLU A 166 -29.28 -16.52 29.14
N GLU A 167 -30.41 -16.84 28.48
CA GLU A 167 -30.69 -18.19 27.98
C GLU A 167 -29.72 -18.61 26.88
N ILE A 168 -29.40 -17.69 25.95
CA ILE A 168 -28.39 -17.93 24.92
C ILE A 168 -27.02 -18.17 25.56
N LYS A 169 -26.65 -17.36 26.55
CA LYS A 169 -25.37 -17.49 27.25
C LYS A 169 -25.27 -18.82 28.01
N ALA A 170 -26.30 -19.20 28.77
CA ALA A 170 -26.35 -20.46 29.49
C ALA A 170 -26.25 -21.67 28.53
N THR A 171 -26.92 -21.62 27.38
CA THR A 171 -26.87 -22.67 26.36
C THR A 171 -25.47 -22.79 25.76
N VAL A 172 -24.82 -21.66 25.48
CA VAL A 172 -23.43 -21.64 24.97
C VAL A 172 -22.43 -22.16 26.01
N GLU A 173 -22.59 -21.79 27.28
CA GLU A 173 -21.72 -22.25 28.37
C GLU A 173 -21.88 -23.75 28.61
N SER A 174 -23.12 -24.25 28.69
CA SER A 174 -23.39 -25.69 28.80
C SER A 174 -22.86 -26.46 27.58
N PHE A 175 -22.98 -25.91 26.37
CA PHE A 175 -22.40 -26.51 25.17
C PHE A 175 -20.87 -26.59 25.26
N LYS A 176 -20.21 -25.54 25.74
CA LYS A 176 -18.75 -25.53 25.91
C LYS A 176 -18.29 -26.54 26.95
N GLU A 177 -18.98 -26.64 28.07
CA GLU A 177 -18.67 -27.64 29.11
C GLU A 177 -18.87 -29.06 28.60
N SER A 178 -19.97 -29.32 27.89
CA SER A 178 -20.29 -30.65 27.33
C SER A 178 -19.34 -31.09 26.20
N ASN A 179 -18.71 -30.13 25.52
CA ASN A 179 -17.76 -30.39 24.42
C ASN A 179 -16.33 -30.03 24.80
N LYS A 180 -16.01 -29.93 26.09
CA LYS A 180 -14.70 -29.50 26.58
C LYS A 180 -13.57 -30.32 25.95
N ASP A 181 -13.73 -31.64 25.89
CA ASP A 181 -12.73 -32.55 25.32
C ASP A 181 -12.49 -32.26 23.82
N ARG A 182 -13.52 -31.95 23.04
CA ARG A 182 -13.40 -31.56 21.62
C ARG A 182 -12.68 -30.22 21.46
N PHE A 183 -12.90 -29.27 22.36
CA PHE A 183 -12.18 -28.00 22.35
C PHE A 183 -10.71 -28.18 22.77
N GLU A 184 -10.42 -29.07 23.71
CA GLU A 184 -9.06 -29.42 24.10
C GLU A 184 -8.33 -30.13 22.94
N GLU A 185 -8.97 -31.07 22.26
CA GLU A 185 -8.44 -31.74 21.07
C GLU A 185 -8.11 -30.73 19.94
N ILE A 186 -9.01 -29.80 19.63
CA ILE A 186 -8.76 -28.74 18.65
C ILE A 186 -7.57 -27.87 19.07
N LYS A 187 -7.48 -27.53 20.36
CA LYS A 187 -6.38 -26.73 20.89
C LYS A 187 -5.04 -27.47 20.78
N GLU A 188 -5.02 -28.76 21.12
CA GLU A 188 -3.84 -29.62 20.99
C GLU A 188 -3.41 -29.77 19.53
N ALA A 189 -4.36 -29.95 18.61
CA ALA A 189 -4.09 -30.00 17.18
C ALA A 189 -3.50 -28.68 16.66
N HIS A 190 -4.03 -27.52 17.09
CA HIS A 190 -3.43 -26.22 16.78
C HIS A 190 -2.01 -26.07 17.33
N THR A 191 -1.73 -26.56 18.54
CA THR A 191 -0.38 -26.53 19.11
C THR A 191 0.58 -27.42 18.32
N ALA A 192 0.16 -28.62 17.94
CA ALA A 192 0.96 -29.54 17.13
C ALA A 192 1.27 -28.95 15.74
N ILE A 193 0.27 -28.36 15.08
CA ILE A 193 0.45 -27.64 13.80
C ILE A 193 1.46 -26.51 13.97
N ARG A 194 1.33 -25.72 15.05
CA ARG A 194 2.24 -24.61 15.34
C ARG A 194 3.67 -25.09 15.55
N GLU A 195 3.88 -26.13 16.35
CA GLU A 195 5.20 -26.71 16.61
C GLU A 195 5.82 -27.26 15.32
N ASN A 196 5.04 -27.95 14.49
CA ASN A 196 5.49 -28.45 13.20
C ASN A 196 5.93 -27.30 12.25
N ILE A 197 5.14 -26.22 12.19
CA ILE A 197 5.49 -25.03 11.40
C ILE A 197 6.74 -24.35 11.98
N GLU A 198 6.89 -24.27 13.30
CA GLU A 198 8.05 -23.68 13.97
C GLU A 198 9.32 -24.51 13.73
N ALA A 199 9.24 -25.84 13.80
CA ALA A 199 10.35 -26.75 13.54
C ALA A 199 10.83 -26.71 12.08
N ASN A 200 9.91 -26.53 11.12
CA ASN A 200 10.22 -26.45 9.69
C ASN A 200 10.45 -25.01 9.20
N ARG A 201 10.52 -24.05 10.12
CA ARG A 201 10.74 -22.66 9.77
C ARG A 201 12.19 -22.47 9.31
N PRO A 202 12.46 -21.77 8.19
CA PRO A 202 13.83 -21.43 7.84
C PRO A 202 14.47 -20.60 8.95
N GLU A 203 15.78 -20.79 9.15
CA GLU A 203 16.54 -20.02 10.13
C GLU A 203 16.30 -18.53 9.90
N LYS A 204 15.89 -17.87 10.99
CA LYS A 204 15.65 -16.43 10.95
C LYS A 204 17.02 -15.77 10.77
N PRO A 205 17.17 -14.81 9.83
CA PRO A 205 18.40 -14.07 9.74
C PRO A 205 18.74 -13.47 11.11
N GLU A 206 19.99 -13.63 11.53
CA GLU A 206 20.46 -13.12 12.81
C GLU A 206 20.23 -11.61 12.85
N ARG A 207 19.53 -11.16 13.90
CA ARG A 207 19.33 -9.74 14.11
C ARG A 207 20.61 -9.20 14.76
N PRO A 208 21.15 -8.06 14.30
CA PRO A 208 22.25 -7.42 15.00
C PRO A 208 21.94 -7.27 16.48
N GLU A 209 22.89 -7.62 17.34
CA GLU A 209 22.71 -7.46 18.77
C GLU A 209 22.55 -5.98 19.11
N LEU A 210 21.52 -5.67 19.90
CA LEU A 210 21.35 -4.33 20.44
C LEU A 210 22.39 -4.10 21.55
N THR A 211 22.90 -2.87 21.62
CA THR A 211 23.73 -2.43 22.75
C THR A 211 22.93 -2.53 24.07
N GLU A 212 23.62 -2.70 25.20
CA GLU A 212 22.98 -2.82 26.53
C GLU A 212 22.08 -1.62 26.84
N ASP A 213 22.53 -0.41 26.51
CA ASP A 213 21.76 0.83 26.65
C ASP A 213 20.46 0.80 25.82
N LEU A 214 20.51 0.26 24.61
CA LEU A 214 19.32 0.13 23.76
C LEU A 214 18.36 -0.95 24.25
N LYS A 215 18.88 -2.06 24.77
CA LYS A 215 18.06 -3.09 25.41
C LYS A 215 17.30 -2.49 26.60
N ALA A 216 17.97 -1.73 27.46
CA ALA A 216 17.35 -1.04 28.58
C ALA A 216 16.26 -0.04 28.15
N LYS A 217 16.51 0.77 27.10
CA LYS A 217 15.48 1.68 26.56
C LYS A 217 14.27 0.93 25.97
N VAL A 218 14.50 -0.19 25.28
CA VAL A 218 13.42 -1.05 24.73
C VAL A 218 12.58 -1.66 25.84
N GLU A 219 13.20 -2.18 26.89
CA GLU A 219 12.50 -2.74 28.05
C GLU A 219 11.69 -1.69 28.81
N ALA A 220 12.26 -0.51 29.04
CA ALA A 220 11.55 0.61 29.66
C ALA A 220 10.33 1.05 28.82
N LEU A 221 10.47 1.11 27.49
CA LEU A 221 9.35 1.42 26.59
C LEU A 221 8.27 0.33 26.64
N HIS A 222 8.66 -0.95 26.72
CA HIS A 222 7.73 -2.06 26.83
C HIS A 222 6.94 -2.01 28.14
N ALA A 223 7.60 -1.72 29.27
CA ALA A 223 6.95 -1.55 30.56
C ALA A 223 5.88 -0.44 30.51
N LYS A 224 6.21 0.74 29.97
CA LYS A 224 5.25 1.86 29.83
C LYS A 224 4.06 1.51 28.93
N ARG A 225 4.29 0.76 27.85
CA ARG A 225 3.20 0.28 26.98
C ARG A 225 2.29 -0.71 27.70
N LYS A 226 2.85 -1.58 28.52
CA LYS A 226 2.08 -2.54 29.32
C LYS A 226 1.20 -1.83 30.34
N GLU A 227 1.74 -0.86 31.07
CA GLU A 227 0.96 -0.03 32.00
C GLU A 227 -0.20 0.70 31.30
N MET A 228 0.07 1.30 30.13
CA MET A 228 -1.00 1.94 29.33
C MET A 228 -2.08 0.96 28.88
N HIS A 229 -1.70 -0.26 28.52
CA HIS A 229 -2.66 -1.29 28.11
C HIS A 229 -3.52 -1.76 29.29
N GLU A 230 -2.94 -1.90 30.47
CA GLU A 230 -3.67 -2.23 31.71
C GLU A 230 -4.65 -1.13 32.10
N ALA A 231 -4.22 0.14 32.05
CA ALA A 231 -5.11 1.29 32.29
C ALA A 231 -6.27 1.35 31.27
N GLN A 232 -6.01 1.02 30.01
CA GLN A 232 -7.06 0.94 28.99
C GLN A 232 -8.04 -0.21 29.27
N LYS A 233 -7.55 -1.36 29.76
CA LYS A 233 -8.39 -2.50 30.13
C LYS A 233 -9.31 -2.14 31.30
N GLU A 234 -8.80 -1.44 32.30
CA GLU A 234 -9.59 -0.93 33.42
C GLU A 234 -10.66 0.06 32.97
N LEU A 235 -10.32 1.02 32.10
CA LEU A 235 -11.32 1.91 31.47
C LEU A 235 -12.43 1.08 30.79
N HIS A 236 -12.06 0.09 29.99
CA HIS A 236 -13.05 -0.76 29.31
C HIS A 236 -13.95 -1.54 30.28
N GLN A 237 -13.46 -1.91 31.46
CA GLN A 237 -14.30 -2.54 32.49
C GLN A 237 -15.31 -1.53 33.05
N ASN A 238 -14.85 -0.33 33.41
CA ASN A 238 -15.71 0.73 33.96
C ASN A 238 -16.78 1.20 32.96
N LEU A 239 -16.49 1.14 31.66
CA LEU A 239 -17.44 1.54 30.61
C LEU A 239 -18.58 0.51 30.38
N LYS A 240 -18.49 -0.73 30.88
CA LYS A 240 -19.49 -1.78 30.57
C LYS A 240 -20.88 -1.43 31.06
N GLU A 241 -20.97 -0.85 32.25
CA GLU A 241 -22.23 -0.54 32.93
C GLU A 241 -22.53 0.96 32.97
N ALA A 242 -21.57 1.81 32.60
CA ALA A 242 -21.72 3.25 32.59
C ALA A 242 -22.77 3.73 31.56
N SER A 243 -23.53 4.75 31.94
CA SER A 243 -24.47 5.47 31.06
C SER A 243 -23.72 6.23 29.95
N LYS A 244 -24.44 6.71 28.92
CA LYS A 244 -23.80 7.41 27.79
C LYS A 244 -23.01 8.64 28.24
N GLU A 245 -23.57 9.42 29.16
CA GLU A 245 -22.96 10.63 29.70
C GLU A 245 -21.73 10.31 30.58
N GLU A 246 -21.84 9.28 31.44
CA GLU A 246 -20.73 8.79 32.26
C GLU A 246 -19.58 8.25 31.40
N ARG A 247 -19.88 7.55 30.30
CA ARG A 247 -18.86 7.08 29.36
C ARG A 247 -18.07 8.23 28.76
N GLU A 248 -18.74 9.31 28.36
CA GLU A 248 -18.07 10.49 27.81
C GLU A 248 -17.13 11.11 28.85
N VAL A 249 -17.58 11.29 30.09
CA VAL A 249 -16.76 11.83 31.19
C VAL A 249 -15.57 10.92 31.52
N LEU A 250 -15.78 9.60 31.60
CA LEU A 250 -14.69 8.65 31.87
C LEU A 250 -13.65 8.63 30.75
N ILE A 251 -14.09 8.72 29.48
CA ILE A 251 -13.20 8.74 28.32
C ILE A 251 -12.41 10.06 28.25
N THR A 252 -13.03 11.21 28.52
CA THR A 252 -12.33 12.50 28.52
C THR A 252 -11.30 12.56 29.65
N ALA A 253 -11.68 12.18 30.86
CA ALA A 253 -10.77 12.11 32.00
C ALA A 253 -9.59 11.16 31.74
N PHE A 254 -9.86 9.98 31.17
CA PHE A 254 -8.80 9.03 30.82
C PHE A 254 -7.84 9.60 29.76
N LYS A 255 -8.36 10.27 28.73
CA LYS A 255 -7.55 10.89 27.68
C LYS A 255 -6.67 12.00 28.24
N GLU A 256 -7.21 12.85 29.12
CA GLU A 256 -6.48 13.94 29.75
C GLU A 256 -5.38 13.41 30.67
N ALA A 257 -5.72 12.46 31.55
CA ALA A 257 -4.77 11.86 32.50
C ALA A 257 -3.61 11.11 31.82
N ASN A 258 -3.86 10.49 30.65
CA ASN A 258 -2.86 9.69 29.95
C ASN A 258 -2.21 10.39 28.75
N LYS A 259 -2.56 11.65 28.47
CA LYS A 259 -2.01 12.41 27.34
C LYS A 259 -0.48 12.49 27.39
N ALA A 260 0.07 12.82 28.57
CA ALA A 260 1.52 12.92 28.77
C ALA A 260 2.23 11.58 28.55
N LYS A 261 1.70 10.49 29.14
CA LYS A 261 2.24 9.13 28.96
C LYS A 261 2.24 8.70 27.50
N HIS A 262 1.17 9.01 26.76
CA HIS A 262 1.07 8.66 25.35
C HIS A 262 2.09 9.43 24.49
N GLU A 263 2.27 10.73 24.72
CA GLU A 263 3.31 11.51 24.01
C GLU A 263 4.72 11.03 24.37
N GLU A 264 4.98 10.68 25.64
CA GLU A 264 6.27 10.15 26.07
C GLU A 264 6.58 8.78 25.44
N ILE A 265 5.63 7.85 25.40
CA ILE A 265 5.79 6.57 24.71
C ILE A 265 6.08 6.80 23.22
N LYS A 266 5.44 7.79 22.61
CA LYS A 266 5.60 8.11 21.19
C LYS A 266 6.96 8.74 20.89
N THR A 267 7.49 9.61 21.74
CA THR A 267 8.84 10.17 21.58
C THR A 267 9.90 9.09 21.78
N GLN A 268 9.83 8.35 22.90
CA GLN A 268 10.77 7.27 23.20
C GLN A 268 10.73 6.16 22.13
N ALA A 269 9.56 5.84 21.58
CA ALA A 269 9.46 4.87 20.49
C ALA A 269 10.10 5.34 19.18
N LYS A 270 10.11 6.66 18.91
CA LYS A 270 10.79 7.22 17.74
C LYS A 270 12.30 7.16 17.92
N GLU A 271 12.79 7.61 19.07
CA GLU A 271 14.22 7.59 19.42
C GLU A 271 14.78 6.17 19.36
N VAL A 272 14.15 5.21 20.04
CA VAL A 272 14.55 3.80 20.01
C VAL A 272 14.53 3.24 18.59
N LYS A 273 13.55 3.62 17.75
CA LYS A 273 13.48 3.17 16.37
C LYS A 273 14.61 3.73 15.52
N GLU A 274 14.94 5.01 15.68
CA GLU A 274 16.03 5.68 14.97
C GLU A 274 17.39 5.10 15.38
N GLU A 275 17.60 4.85 16.67
CA GLU A 275 18.81 4.22 17.18
C GLU A 275 18.95 2.75 16.73
N ILE A 276 17.86 1.97 16.68
CA ILE A 276 17.89 0.62 16.09
C ILE A 276 18.19 0.69 14.59
N ARG A 277 17.62 1.68 13.90
CA ARG A 277 17.87 1.87 12.46
C ARG A 277 19.33 2.17 12.18
N SER A 278 19.94 3.10 12.92
CA SER A 278 21.36 3.45 12.74
C SER A 278 22.31 2.28 13.03
N LEU A 279 21.93 1.36 13.92
CA LEU A 279 22.72 0.14 14.16
C LEU A 279 22.55 -0.94 13.08
N VAL A 280 21.35 -1.08 12.52
CA VAL A 280 21.04 -2.17 11.58
C VAL A 280 21.38 -1.79 10.14
N GLU A 281 21.29 -0.52 9.77
CA GLU A 281 21.58 -0.06 8.41
C GLU A 281 23.07 0.22 8.22
N THR A 282 23.78 -0.74 7.64
CA THR A 282 25.07 -0.48 6.97
C THR A 282 24.81 0.13 5.58
N GLU A 283 25.77 0.87 5.02
CA GLU A 283 25.60 1.65 3.76
C GLU A 283 25.01 0.84 2.58
N ALA A 284 25.10 -0.49 2.60
CA ALA A 284 24.53 -1.39 1.59
C ALA A 284 23.01 -1.64 1.71
N THR A 285 22.40 -1.51 2.89
CA THR A 285 20.95 -1.71 3.11
C THR A 285 20.18 -0.41 3.25
N ARG A 286 20.87 0.73 3.11
CA ARG A 286 20.24 2.05 2.98
C ARG A 286 19.54 2.07 1.62
N THR A 287 18.37 1.44 1.53
CA THR A 287 17.40 1.80 0.49
C THR A 287 17.14 3.26 0.74
N SER A 288 17.77 4.10 -0.09
CA SER A 288 17.65 5.55 -0.14
C SER A 288 16.29 5.99 0.37
N ASP A 289 16.27 7.03 1.20
CA ASP A 289 15.08 7.88 1.33
C ASP A 289 14.59 8.21 -0.09
N LEU A 290 13.54 7.50 -0.52
CA LEU A 290 12.84 7.67 -1.79
C LEU A 290 11.36 7.40 -1.56
#